data_AF-A0A946KMN1-F1
#
_entry.id   AF-A0A946KMN1-F1
#
_cell.length_a   1.000
_cell.length_b   1.000
_cell.length_c   1.000
_cell.angle_alpha   90.00
_cell.angle_beta   90.00
_cell.angle_gamma   90.00
#
_symmetry.space_group_name_H-M   'P 1'
#
loop_
_entity.id
_entity.type
_entity.pdbx_description
1 polymer ?
#
loop_
_entity_poly.entity_id
_entity_poly.type
_entity_poly.pdbx_seq_one_letter_code
_entity_poly.pdbx_strand_id
1 'polypeptide(L)' 'YVTDQKIYNGTLYVKLKSAVVRNELSYKKSEFISQINNRLGKKLLTNIVLK' A
#
# COMPACT_ATOMS: atom_id res chain seq x y z
N TYR A 1 -0.35 14.17 -1.16
CA TYR A 1 -1.34 13.19 -1.64
C TYR A 1 -1.65 12.12 -0.59
N VAL A 2 -0.63 11.51 0.03
CA VAL A 2 -0.77 10.71 1.25
C VAL A 2 -0.91 11.63 2.48
N THR A 3 -1.71 11.21 3.45
CA THR A 3 -1.94 11.91 4.73
C THR A 3 -1.46 11.14 5.94
N ASP A 4 -1.46 9.82 5.85
CA ASP A 4 -1.02 8.94 6.93
C ASP A 4 -0.63 7.58 6.36
N GLN A 5 0.31 6.89 7.02
CA GLN A 5 0.73 5.55 6.65
C GLN A 5 1.14 4.73 7.87
N LYS A 6 0.64 3.49 7.96
CA LYS A 6 0.94 2.58 9.06
C LYS A 6 1.05 1.15 8.57
N ILE A 7 2.03 0.41 9.05
CA ILE A 7 2.09 -1.05 8.89
C ILE A 7 1.59 -1.69 10.17
N TYR A 8 0.63 -2.59 10.06
CA TYR A 8 0.12 -3.38 11.17
C TYR A 8 -0.18 -4.79 10.70
N ASN A 9 0.42 -5.79 11.35
CA ASN A 9 0.23 -7.21 11.07
C ASN A 9 0.35 -7.57 9.57
N GLY A 10 1.41 -7.08 8.91
CA GLY A 10 1.64 -7.30 7.47
C GLY A 10 0.72 -6.53 6.52
N THR A 11 -0.17 -5.69 7.04
CA THR A 11 -1.03 -4.82 6.23
C THR A 11 -0.54 -3.38 6.28
N LEU A 12 -0.30 -2.78 5.11
CA LEU A 12 0.00 -1.35 4.99
C LEU A 12 -1.30 -0.56 4.82
N TYR A 13 -1.62 0.26 5.80
CA TYR A 13 -2.71 1.23 5.72
C TYR A 13 -2.15 2.55 5.21
N VAL A 14 -2.75 3.08 4.14
CA VAL A 14 -2.37 4.37 3.56
C VAL A 14 -3.62 5.23 3.46
N LYS A 15 -3.57 6.43 4.02
CA LYS A 15 -4.65 7.40 3.93
C LYS A 15 -4.35 8.39 2.81
N LEU A 16 -5.23 8.52 1.83
CA LEU A 16 -5.07 9.36 0.65
C LEU A 16 -6.13 10.47 0.64
N LYS A 17 -5.72 11.71 0.32
CA LYS A 17 -6.66 12.83 0.18
C LYS A 17 -7.56 12.71 -1.06
N SER A 18 -7.06 12.08 -2.12
CA SER A 18 -7.73 12.03 -3.43
C SER A 18 -8.35 10.67 -3.70
N ALA A 19 -9.62 10.68 -4.07
CA ALA A 19 -10.35 9.49 -4.51
C ALA A 19 -9.80 8.92 -5.83
N VAL A 20 -9.39 9.80 -6.75
CA VAL A 20 -8.81 9.40 -8.05
C VAL A 20 -7.51 8.62 -7.83
N VAL A 21 -6.61 9.17 -7.02
CA VAL A 21 -5.32 8.54 -6.69
C VAL A 21 -5.53 7.21 -5.96
N ARG A 22 -6.53 7.14 -5.06
CA ARG A 22 -6.90 5.90 -4.38
C ARG A 22 -7.37 4.82 -5.38
N ASN A 23 -8.17 5.18 -6.38
CA ASN A 23 -8.61 4.25 -7.41
C ASN A 23 -7.44 3.76 -8.26
N GLU A 24 -6.61 4.67 -8.77
CA GLU A 24 -5.44 4.31 -9.59
C GLU A 24 -4.48 3.37 -8.84
N LEU A 25 -4.20 3.67 -7.56
CA LEU A 25 -3.37 2.84 -6.70
C LEU A 25 -4.02 1.49 -6.38
N SER A 26 -5.35 1.43 -6.27
CA SER A 26 -6.08 0.19 -6.03
C SER A 26 -5.85 -0.83 -7.14
N TYR A 27 -5.85 -0.40 -8.40
CA TYR A 27 -5.59 -1.29 -9.55
C TYR A 27 -4.17 -1.86 -9.54
N LYS A 28 -3.20 -1.12 -9.01
CA LYS A 28 -1.77 -1.52 -8.95
C LYS A 28 -1.34 -2.10 -7.60
N LYS A 29 -2.29 -2.32 -6.69
CA LYS A 29 -2.02 -2.72 -5.31
C LYS A 29 -1.14 -3.97 -5.19
N SER A 30 -1.44 -5.01 -5.96
CA SER A 30 -0.68 -6.27 -5.92
C SER A 30 0.76 -6.09 -6.39
N GLU A 31 0.95 -5.26 -7.41
CA GLU A 31 2.27 -4.91 -7.92
C GLU A 31 3.09 -4.17 -6.86
N PHE A 32 2.48 -3.20 -6.16
CA PHE A 32 3.15 -2.50 -5.07
C PHE A 32 3.56 -3.42 -3.92
N ILE A 33 2.69 -4.35 -3.51
CA ILE A 33 3.04 -5.33 -2.48
C ILE A 33 4.28 -6.12 -2.89
N SER A 34 4.34 -6.57 -4.15
CA SER A 34 5.50 -7.28 -4.69
C SER A 34 6.75 -6.41 -4.70
N GLN A 35 6.67 -5.20 -5.27
CA GLN A 35 7.81 -4.28 -5.35
C GLN A 35 8.36 -3.90 -3.98
N ILE A 36 7.48 -3.66 -2.99
CA ILE A 36 7.90 -3.31 -1.63
C ILE A 36 8.58 -4.51 -0.96
N ASN A 37 7.99 -5.70 -1.03
CA ASN A 37 8.61 -6.91 -0.46
C ASN A 37 9.96 -7.22 -1.12
N ASN A 38 10.05 -7.07 -2.45
CA ASN A 38 11.29 -7.27 -3.19
C ASN A 38 12.38 -6.30 -2.75
N ARG A 39 12.03 -5.01 -2.58
CA ARG A 39 12.96 -4.00 -2.03
C ARG A 39 13.40 -4.29 -0.60
N LEU A 40 12.53 -4.89 0.21
CA LEU A 40 12.85 -5.26 1.59
C LEU A 40 13.61 -6.59 1.71
N GLY A 41 13.72 -7.36 0.62
CA GLY A 41 14.32 -8.71 0.64
C GLY A 41 13.55 -9.73 1.48
N LYS A 42 12.33 -9.40 1.93
CA LYS A 42 11.48 -10.26 2.75
C LYS A 42 10.01 -9.99 2.51
N LYS A 43 9.19 -11.03 2.64
CA LYS A 43 7.74 -10.95 2.47
C LYS A 43 7.07 -10.41 3.74
N LEU A 44 7.14 -9.09 3.93
CA LEU A 44 6.59 -8.38 5.10
C LEU A 44 5.15 -7.90 4.86
N LEU A 45 4.85 -7.42 3.66
CA LEU A 45 3.52 -6.95 3.29
C LEU A 45 2.71 -8.06 2.61
N THR A 46 1.52 -8.31 3.14
CA THR A 46 0.55 -9.24 2.57
C THR A 46 -0.64 -8.49 1.97
N ASN A 47 -0.90 -7.27 2.45
CA ASN A 47 -2.05 -6.48 2.02
C ASN A 47 -1.77 -4.97 2.11
N ILE A 48 -2.55 -4.19 1.35
CA ILE A 48 -2.57 -2.72 1.43
C ILE A 48 -4.02 -2.27 1.54
N VAL A 49 -4.35 -1.42 2.51
CA VAL A 49 -5.66 -0.83 2.67
C VAL A 49 -5.55 0.66 2.39
N LEU A 50 -6.25 1.12 1.35
CA LEU A 50 -6.28 2.53 0.96
C LEU A 50 -7.55 3.16 1.53
N LYS A 51 -7.40 4.20 2.36
CA LYS A 51 -8.50 4.94 2.99
C LYS A 51 -8.54 6.38 2.50
#